data_AF-A0A6H1LH90-F1
#
_entry.id   AF-A0A6H1LH90-F1
#
_cell.length_a   1.000
_cell.length_b   1.000
_cell.length_c   1.000
_cell.angle_alpha   90.00
_cell.angle_beta   90.00
_cell.angle_gamma   90.00
#
_symmetry.space_group_name_H-M   'P 1'
#
loop_
_entity.id
_entity.type
_entity.pdbx_description
1 polymer ?
#
loop_
_entity_poly.entity_id
_entity_poly.type
_entity_poly.pdbx_seq_one_letter_code
_entity_poly.pdbx_strand_id
1 'polypeptide(L)' 'MKAKVDEDRCRGHGVCWSLCPEVFDLTDDGYAVMLTPEVPAEFEETVRTAMGSCPERAITVD' A
#
# COMPACT_ATOMS: atom_id res chain seq x y z
N MET A 1 9.65 -6.04 -7.12
CA MET A 1 8.87 -4.97 -7.79
C MET A 1 9.02 -3.69 -6.97
N LYS A 2 8.77 -2.52 -7.57
CA LYS A 2 8.65 -1.27 -6.80
C LYS A 2 7.20 -0.88 -6.65
N ALA A 3 6.84 -0.31 -5.50
CA ALA A 3 5.49 0.19 -5.27
C ALA A 3 5.52 1.57 -4.61
N LYS A 4 4.39 2.29 -4.71
CA LYS A 4 4.22 3.60 -4.11
C LYS A 4 2.77 3.82 -3.68
N VAL A 5 2.57 4.61 -2.62
CA VAL A 5 1.29 5.21 -2.26
C VAL A 5 1.28 6.68 -2.70
N ASP A 6 0.22 7.10 -3.38
CA ASP A 6 -0.09 8.48 -3.73
C ASP A 6 -0.86 9.13 -2.57
N GLU A 7 -0.17 10.02 -1.86
CA GLU A 7 -0.69 10.71 -0.67
C GLU A 7 -1.86 11.64 -0.98
N ASP A 8 -1.91 12.25 -2.18
CA ASP A 8 -2.99 13.15 -2.58
C ASP A 8 -4.31 12.39 -2.80
N ARG A 9 -4.20 11.11 -3.15
CA ARG A 9 -5.33 10.21 -3.41
C ARG A 9 -5.70 9.36 -2.21
N CYS A 10 -4.76 9.09 -1.30
CA CYS A 10 -5.02 8.27 -0.13
C CYS A 10 -6.10 8.93 0.74
N ARG A 11 -7.08 8.14 1.20
CA ARG A 11 -8.17 8.57 2.09
C ARG A 11 -8.26 7.74 3.38
N GLY A 12 -7.16 7.06 3.74
CA GLY A 12 -7.04 6.36 5.02
C GLY A 12 -7.98 5.17 5.24
N HIS A 13 -8.35 4.46 4.18
CA HIS A 13 -9.25 3.30 4.29
C HIS A 13 -8.64 2.09 5.04
N GLY A 14 -7.32 2.04 5.21
CA GLY A 14 -6.62 0.97 5.94
C GLY A 14 -6.57 -0.41 5.25
N VAL A 15 -7.23 -0.60 4.10
CA VAL A 15 -7.31 -1.90 3.41
C VAL A 15 -5.94 -2.48 3.04
N CYS A 16 -5.02 -1.64 2.55
CA CYS A 16 -3.67 -2.09 2.20
C CYS A 16 -2.88 -2.59 3.42
N TRP A 17 -2.96 -1.87 4.55
CA TRP A 17 -2.35 -2.28 5.81
C TRP A 17 -2.99 -3.58 6.34
N SER A 18 -4.32 -3.72 6.26
CA SER A 18 -4.98 -4.97 6.67
C SER A 18 -4.59 -6.18 5.81
N LEU A 19 -4.23 -5.97 4.54
CA LEU A 19 -3.83 -7.03 3.62
C LEU A 19 -2.33 -7.40 3.74
N CYS A 20 -1.46 -6.40 3.95
CA CYS A 20 -0.01 -6.61 4.01
C CYS A 20 0.67 -5.62 4.98
N PRO A 21 0.52 -5.83 6.31
CA PRO A 21 1.14 -4.98 7.31
C PRO A 21 2.68 -5.05 7.32
N GLU A 22 3.27 -6.02 6.62
CA GLU A 22 4.72 -6.14 6.43
C GLU A 22 5.27 -5.14 5.41
N VAL A 23 4.41 -4.56 4.55
CA VAL A 23 4.81 -3.62 3.48
C VAL A 23 4.17 -2.25 3.66
N PHE A 24 2.95 -2.18 4.19
CA PHE A 24 2.26 -0.93 4.47
C PHE A 24 2.20 -0.65 5.96
N ASP A 25 2.21 0.62 6.31
CA ASP A 25 1.86 1.11 7.64
C ASP A 25 0.88 2.28 7.51
N LEU A 26 0.33 2.72 8.64
CA LEU A 26 -0.52 3.90 8.71
C LEU A 26 0.18 5.00 9.52
N THR A 27 0.13 6.23 9.02
CA THR A 27 0.51 7.40 9.82
C THR A 27 -0.45 7.59 11.00
N ASP A 28 -0.09 8.45 11.95
CA ASP A 28 -0.99 8.82 13.06
C ASP A 28 -2.33 9.41 12.57
N ASP A 29 -2.33 10.10 11.42
CA ASP A 29 -3.53 10.61 10.76
C ASP A 29 -4.31 9.56 9.94
N GLY A 30 -3.87 8.29 9.95
CA GLY A 30 -4.54 7.15 9.29
C GLY A 30 -4.22 6.96 7.80
N TYR A 31 -3.27 7.71 7.22
CA TYR A 31 -2.90 7.56 5.81
C TYR A 31 -1.90 6.43 5.60
N ALA A 32 -2.06 5.70 4.51
CA ALA A 32 -1.14 4.63 4.16
C ALA A 32 0.24 5.18 3.75
N VAL A 33 1.29 4.56 4.27
CA VAL A 33 2.68 4.73 3.87
C VAL A 33 3.30 3.37 3.57
N MET A 34 4.38 3.35 2.80
CA MET A 34 5.15 2.14 2.56
C MET A 34 6.34 2.06 3.51
N LEU A 35 6.52 0.90 4.14
CA LEU A 35 7.70 0.60 4.97
C LEU A 35 8.96 0.47 4.11
N THR A 36 8.82 -0.07 2.89
CA THR A 36 9.88 -0.14 1.89
C THR A 36 9.30 0.06 0.48
N PRO A 37 9.92 0.90 -0.38
CA PRO A 37 9.50 1.02 -1.78
C PRO A 37 9.88 -0.21 -2.62
N GLU A 38 10.91 -0.96 -2.20
CA GLU A 38 11.31 -2.23 -2.81
C GLU A 38 10.54 -3.36 -2.10
N VAL A 39 9.55 -3.94 -2.77
CA VAL A 39 8.68 -4.97 -2.18
C VAL A 39 9.41 -6.32 -2.20
N PRO A 40 9.55 -7.01 -1.05
CA PRO A 40 10.09 -8.37 -1.01
C PRO A 40 9.28 -9.34 -1.88
N ALA A 41 9.96 -10.29 -2.52
CA ALA A 41 9.36 -11.21 -3.50
C ALA A 41 8.13 -11.95 -2.96
N GLU A 42 8.15 -12.34 -1.69
CA GLU A 42 7.05 -13.03 -0.99
C GLU A 42 5.77 -12.18 -0.81
N PHE A 43 5.89 -10.85 -0.89
CA PHE A 43 4.77 -9.92 -0.72
C PHE A 43 4.26 -9.30 -2.03
N GLU A 44 4.90 -9.58 -3.18
CA GLU A 44 4.53 -8.94 -4.44
C GLU A 44 3.07 -9.21 -4.86
N GLU A 45 2.58 -10.45 -4.68
CA GLU A 45 1.20 -10.79 -5.01
C GLU A 45 0.20 -10.11 -4.06
N THR A 46 0.52 -10.05 -2.77
CA THR A 46 -0.30 -9.35 -1.78
C THR A 46 -0.34 -7.84 -2.06
N VAL A 47 0.77 -7.23 -2.45
CA VAL A 47 0.82 -5.81 -2.85
C VAL A 47 0.01 -5.55 -4.12
N ARG A 48 0.05 -6.45 -5.13
CA ARG A 48 -0.83 -6.34 -6.31
C ARG A 48 -2.31 -6.44 -5.93
N THR A 49 -2.64 -7.28 -4.95
CA THR A 49 -4.00 -7.39 -4.41
C THR A 49 -4.40 -6.09 -3.70
N ALA A 50 -3.56 -5.58 -2.79
CA ALA A 50 -3.79 -4.31 -2.11
C ALA A 50 -3.97 -3.14 -3.08
N MET A 51 -3.19 -3.10 -4.17
CA MET A 51 -3.35 -2.14 -5.26
C MET A 51 -4.75 -2.19 -5.88
N GLY A 52 -5.24 -3.39 -6.21
CA GLY A 52 -6.58 -3.59 -6.77
C GLY A 52 -7.72 -3.32 -5.78
N SER A 53 -7.48 -3.50 -4.48
CA SER A 53 -8.47 -3.30 -3.41
C SER A 53 -8.59 -1.86 -2.93
N CYS A 54 -7.63 -0.98 -3.26
CA CYS A 54 -7.67 0.43 -2.85
C CYS A 54 -8.84 1.16 -3.55
N PRO A 55 -9.86 1.67 -2.81
CA PRO A 55 -11.00 2.36 -3.41
C PRO A 55 -10.59 3.59 -4.24
N GLU A 56 -9.57 4.30 -3.76
CA GLU A 56 -9.05 5.52 -4.39
C GLU A 56 -8.04 5.25 -5.50
N ARG A 57 -7.65 3.98 -5.70
CA ARG A 57 -6.55 3.53 -6.57
C ARG A 57 -5.27 4.36 -6.33
N ALA A 58 -4.93 4.54 -5.05
CA ALA A 58 -3.79 5.33 -4.60
C ALA A 58 -2.47 4.54 -4.62
N ILE A 59 -2.47 3.26 -4.97
CA ILE A 59 -1.27 2.43 -4.99
C ILE A 59 -0.88 2.18 -6.46
N THR A 60 0.41 2.28 -6.76
CA THR A 60 0.98 1.92 -8.07
C THR A 60 2.16 0.97 -7.89
N VAL A 61 2.42 0.15 -8.91
CA VAL A 61 3.57 -0.77 -8.93
C VAL A 61 4.29 -0.70 -10.27
N ASP A 62 5.62 -0.83 -10.23
CA ASP A 62 6.55 -0.85 -11.37
C ASP A 62 7.46 -2.11 -11.33
#